data_AF-A0AAR2LJ40-F1
#
_entry.id   AF-A0AAR2LJ40-F1
#
_cell.length_a   1.000
_cell.length_b   1.000
_cell.length_c   1.000
_cell.angle_alpha   90.00
_cell.angle_beta   90.00
_cell.angle_gamma   90.00
#
_symmetry.space_group_name_H-M   'P 1'
#
loop_
_entity.id
_entity.type
_entity.pdbx_description
1 polymer ?
#
loop_
_entity_poly.entity_id
_entity_poly.type
_entity_poly.pdbx_seq_one_letter_code
_entity_poly.pdbx_strand_id
1 'polypeptide(L)'
;MKTSVAVMRSLAAVAIVAFTIWTSADAEKVSPCCVSISRSRVVEPLKSFRLQKSSPPCVKAVIFETEKGQFCIDPKQSWVRKKIEEFVRQQKTTVSPTSVSPRLTFSVRQSSTESS
;
A
#
# COMPACT_ATOMS: atom_id res chain seq x y z
N MET A 1 47.91 -33.32 -10.46
CA MET A 1 47.23 -32.08 -10.88
C MET A 1 47.85 -30.92 -10.10
N LYS A 2 48.72 -30.11 -10.71
CA LYS A 2 49.30 -28.91 -10.08
C LYS A 2 48.63 -27.70 -10.72
N THR A 3 47.59 -27.19 -10.08
CA THR A 3 46.97 -25.94 -10.48
C THR A 3 47.94 -24.82 -10.11
N SER A 4 48.45 -24.11 -11.12
CA SER A 4 49.39 -23.01 -10.93
C SER A 4 48.73 -21.94 -10.06
N VAL A 5 49.48 -21.36 -9.12
CA VAL A 5 48.99 -20.33 -8.20
C VAL A 5 48.37 -19.14 -8.96
N ALA A 6 48.86 -18.84 -10.16
CA ALA A 6 48.28 -17.86 -11.07
C ALA A 6 46.85 -18.22 -11.51
N VAL A 7 46.59 -19.49 -11.84
CA VAL A 7 45.27 -19.99 -12.26
C VAL A 7 44.27 -19.94 -11.10
N MET A 8 44.70 -20.30 -9.88
CA MET A 8 43.86 -20.16 -8.68
C MET A 8 43.52 -18.69 -8.37
N ARG A 9 44.48 -17.78 -8.52
CA ARG A 9 44.26 -16.33 -8.31
C ARG A 9 43.29 -15.75 -9.33
N SER A 10 43.41 -16.13 -10.61
CA SER A 10 42.50 -15.70 -11.67
C SER A 10 41.07 -16.21 -11.45
N LEU A 11 40.91 -17.48 -11.05
CA LEU A 11 39.60 -18.06 -10.73
C LEU A 11 38.94 -17.37 -9.53
N ALA A 12 39.71 -17.05 -8.49
CA ALA A 12 39.23 -16.30 -7.32
C ALA A 12 38.76 -14.89 -7.71
N ALA A 13 39.50 -14.19 -8.57
CA ALA A 13 39.13 -12.86 -9.05
C ALA A 13 37.82 -12.88 -9.87
N VAL A 14 37.65 -13.86 -10.75
CA VAL A 14 36.43 -14.02 -11.56
C VAL A 14 35.21 -14.36 -10.68
N ALA A 15 35.38 -15.21 -9.67
CA ALA A 15 34.32 -15.54 -8.72
C ALA A 15 33.87 -14.32 -7.89
N ILE A 16 34.79 -13.44 -7.50
CA ILE A 16 34.48 -12.21 -6.74
C ILE A 16 33.70 -11.20 -7.61
N VAL A 17 34.08 -11.01 -8.88
CA VAL A 17 33.40 -10.08 -9.80
C VAL A 17 32.00 -10.58 -10.20
N ALA A 18 31.81 -11.90 -10.31
CA ALA A 18 30.49 -12.48 -10.55
C ALA A 18 29.53 -12.36 -9.34
N PHE A 19 30.07 -12.28 -8.12
CA PHE A 19 29.27 -12.16 -6.89
C PHE A 19 28.72 -10.75 -6.65
N THR A 20 29.29 -9.70 -7.27
CA THR A 20 28.87 -8.31 -7.02
C THR A 20 27.62 -7.86 -7.79
N ILE A 21 26.99 -8.72 -8.60
CA ILE A 21 25.85 -8.34 -9.45
C ILE A 21 24.49 -8.48 -8.73
N TRP A 22 24.41 -9.07 -7.55
CA TRP A 22 23.13 -9.19 -6.85
C TRP A 22 22.91 -8.14 -5.77
N THR A 23 21.67 -7.64 -5.77
CA THR A 23 20.96 -6.86 -4.74
C THR A 23 21.01 -5.34 -4.86
N SER A 24 20.35 -4.79 -5.89
CA SER A 24 19.52 -3.61 -5.69
C SER A 24 18.09 -4.05 -5.42
N ALA A 25 17.86 -4.63 -4.24
CA ALA A 25 16.53 -4.56 -3.66
C ALA A 25 16.43 -3.13 -3.12
N ASP A 26 15.66 -2.29 -3.82
CA ASP A 26 15.11 -1.08 -3.22
C ASP A 26 14.25 -1.57 -2.05
N ALA A 27 14.90 -1.79 -0.90
CA ALA A 27 14.23 -2.02 0.34
C ALA A 27 13.52 -0.70 0.62
N GLU A 28 12.29 -0.60 0.11
CA GLU A 28 11.35 0.48 0.36
C GLU A 28 11.34 0.65 1.87
N LYS A 29 12.15 1.58 2.35
CA LYS A 29 12.28 1.87 3.75
C LYS A 29 10.91 2.38 4.12
N VAL A 30 10.11 1.53 4.76
CA VAL A 30 8.80 1.90 5.30
C VAL A 30 9.08 2.86 6.45
N SER A 31 9.40 4.10 6.09
CA SER A 31 9.49 5.21 7.02
C SER A 31 8.10 5.39 7.62
N PRO A 32 7.98 5.66 8.93
CA PRO A 32 6.67 5.84 9.56
C PRO A 32 5.89 7.01 8.94
N CYS A 33 6.57 7.92 8.24
CA CYS A 33 5.98 9.05 7.55
C CYS A 33 6.80 9.46 6.32
N CYS A 34 6.16 10.17 5.39
CA CYS A 34 6.83 10.77 4.24
C CYS A 34 7.73 11.94 4.68
N VAL A 35 9.02 11.86 4.36
CA VAL A 35 9.99 12.97 4.52
C VAL A 35 10.18 13.76 3.22
N SER A 36 9.82 13.16 2.08
CA SER A 36 9.82 13.76 0.76
C SER A 36 8.51 13.45 0.04
N ILE A 37 8.19 14.24 -1.00
CA ILE A 37 6.98 14.08 -1.81
C ILE A 37 7.34 14.07 -3.29
N SER A 38 6.55 13.33 -4.06
CA SER A 38 6.60 13.27 -5.52
C SER A 38 5.44 14.05 -6.13
N ARG A 39 5.69 14.64 -7.30
CA ARG A 39 4.68 15.30 -8.14
C ARG A 39 4.23 14.42 -9.31
N SER A 40 4.90 13.28 -9.50
CA SER A 40 4.65 12.33 -10.57
C SER A 40 3.29 11.67 -10.42
N ARG A 41 2.63 11.43 -11.55
CA ARG A 41 1.33 10.77 -11.57
C ARG A 41 1.48 9.30 -11.19
N VAL A 42 0.64 8.83 -10.28
CA VAL A 42 0.51 7.41 -9.93
C VAL A 42 -0.52 6.79 -10.86
N VAL A 43 -0.07 5.88 -11.73
CA VAL A 43 -0.95 5.17 -12.68
C VAL A 43 -1.55 3.92 -12.06
N GLU A 44 -0.89 3.38 -11.04
CA GLU A 44 -1.27 2.21 -10.28
C GLU A 44 -2.68 2.36 -9.68
N PRO A 45 -3.45 1.26 -9.59
CA PRO A 45 -4.68 1.23 -8.81
C PRO A 45 -4.40 1.48 -7.33
N LEU A 46 -5.24 2.30 -6.69
CA LEU A 46 -5.15 2.52 -5.25
C LEU A 46 -5.82 1.36 -4.52
N LYS A 47 -5.16 0.85 -3.48
CA LYS A 47 -5.76 0.01 -2.44
C LYS A 47 -6.38 0.86 -1.34
N SER A 48 -5.69 1.93 -0.96
CA SER A 48 -6.12 2.88 0.05
C SER A 48 -5.39 4.21 -0.14
N PHE A 49 -5.79 5.23 0.62
CA PHE A 49 -5.01 6.45 0.76
C PHE A 49 -5.16 7.02 2.17
N ARG A 50 -4.15 7.77 2.61
CA ARG A 50 -4.19 8.52 3.87
C ARG A 50 -3.59 9.91 3.72
N LEU A 51 -4.11 10.86 4.49
CA LEU A 51 -3.57 12.23 4.55
C LEU A 51 -2.55 12.32 5.67
N GLN A 52 -1.35 12.79 5.35
CA GLN A 52 -0.30 13.04 6.32
C GLN A 52 -0.21 14.53 6.64
N LYS A 53 -0.31 14.86 7.93
CA LYS A 53 -0.04 16.22 8.44
C LYS A 53 1.47 16.45 8.51
N SER A 54 1.89 17.70 8.36
CA SER A 54 3.30 18.06 8.54
C SER A 54 3.68 17.97 10.02
N SER A 55 4.78 17.29 10.32
CA SER A 55 5.38 17.19 11.65
C SER A 55 6.85 16.78 11.48
N PRO A 56 7.83 17.70 11.54
CA PRO A 56 9.22 17.41 11.22
C PRO A 56 9.74 16.14 11.92
N PRO A 57 10.42 15.22 11.20
CA PRO A 57 10.90 15.35 9.82
C PRO A 57 9.84 15.09 8.72
N CYS A 58 8.62 14.74 9.11
CA CYS A 58 7.52 14.43 8.18
C CYS A 58 6.97 15.70 7.51
N VAL A 59 6.77 15.62 6.20
CA VAL A 59 6.18 16.70 5.40
C VAL A 59 4.69 16.46 5.16
N LYS A 60 3.93 17.49 4.78
CA LYS A 60 2.53 17.33 4.38
C LYS A 60 2.45 16.54 3.07
N ALA A 61 1.73 15.42 3.06
CA ALA A 61 1.63 14.52 1.91
C ALA A 61 0.25 13.84 1.82
N VAL A 62 -0.10 13.39 0.62
CA VAL A 62 -1.10 12.32 0.45
C VAL A 62 -0.33 11.03 0.21
N ILE A 63 -0.60 9.99 0.99
CA ILE A 63 0.04 8.69 0.83
C ILE A 63 -0.93 7.79 0.09
N PHE A 64 -0.55 7.37 -1.10
CA PHE A 64 -1.28 6.35 -1.86
C PHE A 64 -0.67 4.98 -1.60
N GLU A 65 -1.51 4.06 -1.14
CA GLU A 65 -1.15 2.66 -1.00
C GLU A 65 -1.59 1.92 -2.25
N THR A 66 -0.67 1.22 -2.88
CA THR A 66 -0.90 0.45 -4.12
C THR A 66 -0.35 -0.96 -3.95
N GLU A 67 -0.50 -1.80 -4.96
CA GLU A 67 0.18 -3.11 -5.00
C GLU A 67 1.69 -2.99 -5.07
N LYS A 68 2.20 -1.90 -5.65
CA LYS A 68 3.64 -1.69 -5.86
C LYS A 68 4.35 -1.04 -4.67
N GLY A 69 3.60 -0.55 -3.68
CA GLY A 69 4.18 0.16 -2.53
C GLY A 69 3.42 1.44 -2.17
N GLN A 70 4.04 2.22 -1.28
CA GLN A 70 3.52 3.50 -0.80
C GLN A 70 4.12 4.68 -1.58
N PHE A 71 3.25 5.54 -2.11
CA PHE A 71 3.66 6.76 -2.80
C PHE A 71 3.33 8.01 -1.98
N CYS A 72 4.36 8.77 -1.61
CA CYS A 72 4.24 10.07 -0.98
C CYS A 72 4.00 11.15 -2.06
N ILE A 73 2.79 11.70 -2.14
CA ILE A 73 2.38 12.62 -3.20
C ILE A 73 2.13 14.03 -2.66
N ASP A 74 2.52 15.04 -3.44
CA ASP A 74 2.22 16.44 -3.16
C ASP A 74 0.70 16.70 -3.24
N PRO A 75 0.04 17.09 -2.13
CA PRO A 75 -1.40 17.33 -2.09
C PRO A 75 -1.87 18.47 -2.99
N LYS A 76 -0.96 19.33 -3.47
CA LYS A 76 -1.29 20.47 -4.34
C LYS A 76 -1.49 20.08 -5.80
N GLN A 77 -1.13 18.85 -6.18
CA GLN A 77 -1.26 18.41 -7.56
C GLN A 77 -2.74 18.25 -7.95
N SER A 78 -3.16 18.90 -9.03
CA SER A 78 -4.56 18.92 -9.47
C SER A 78 -5.17 17.55 -9.78
N TRP A 79 -4.33 16.58 -10.16
CA TRP A 79 -4.74 15.21 -10.47
C TRP A 79 -5.01 14.35 -9.23
N VAL A 80 -4.44 14.71 -8.06
CA VAL A 80 -4.56 13.93 -6.82
C VAL A 80 -6.02 13.82 -6.39
N ARG A 81 -6.74 14.94 -6.43
CA ARG A 81 -8.17 14.97 -6.10
C ARG A 81 -8.98 14.05 -7.00
N LYS A 82 -8.74 14.10 -8.31
CA LYS A 82 -9.44 13.25 -9.29
C LYS A 82 -9.19 11.77 -9.02
N LYS A 83 -7.93 11.38 -8.75
CA LYS A 83 -7.56 9.99 -8.43
C LYS A 83 -8.27 9.49 -7.16
N ILE A 84 -8.37 10.33 -6.12
CA ILE A 84 -9.09 10.00 -4.88
C ILE A 84 -10.59 9.86 -5.15
N GLU A 85 -11.19 10.77 -5.90
CA GLU A 85 -12.62 10.73 -6.26
C GLU A 85 -12.96 9.47 -7.06
N GLU A 86 -12.11 9.10 -8.03
CA GLU A 86 -12.23 7.86 -8.80
C GLU A 86 -12.18 6.62 -7.88
N PHE A 87 -11.21 6.57 -6.97
CA PHE A 87 -11.08 5.47 -6.01
C PHE A 87 -12.31 5.34 -5.09
N VAL A 88 -12.80 6.47 -4.55
CA VAL A 88 -14.01 6.48 -3.70
C VAL A 88 -15.25 6.06 -4.49
N ARG A 89 -15.37 6.46 -5.76
CA ARG A 89 -16.48 6.03 -6.62
C ARG A 89 -16.44 4.53 -6.88
N GLN A 90 -15.25 3.97 -7.13
CA GLN A 90 -15.08 2.53 -7.34
C GLN A 90 -15.43 1.72 -6.08
N GLN A 91 -15.03 2.20 -4.89
CA GLN A 91 -15.42 1.53 -3.64
C GLN A 91 -16.94 1.47 -3.46
N LYS A 92 -17.66 2.57 -3.73
CA LYS A 92 -19.14 2.59 -3.62
C LYS A 92 -19.84 1.59 -4.54
N THR A 93 -19.23 1.23 -5.66
CA THR A 93 -19.80 0.22 -6.58
C THR A 93 -19.50 -1.21 -6.12
N THR A 94 -18.35 -1.44 -5.49
CA THR A 94 -17.95 -2.77 -4.96
C THR A 94 -18.69 -3.12 -3.66
N VAL A 95 -19.01 -2.15 -2.80
CA VAL A 95 -20.03 -2.32 -1.75
C VAL A 95 -21.44 -2.09 -2.34
N SER A 96 -21.82 -2.94 -3.30
CA SER A 96 -23.26 -3.18 -3.51
C SER A 96 -23.83 -3.74 -2.20
N PRO A 97 -25.02 -3.29 -1.75
CA PRO A 97 -25.56 -3.68 -0.47
C PRO A 97 -25.85 -5.18 -0.52
N THR A 98 -25.07 -5.99 0.18
CA THR A 98 -25.60 -7.26 0.67
C THR A 98 -26.79 -6.87 1.52
N SER A 99 -27.97 -7.08 0.93
CA SER A 99 -29.26 -6.99 1.56
C SER A 99 -29.17 -7.64 2.94
N VAL A 100 -29.14 -6.81 3.99
CA VAL A 100 -29.62 -7.26 5.29
C VAL A 100 -31.09 -7.56 5.08
N SER A 101 -31.38 -8.83 4.81
CA SER A 101 -32.73 -9.37 4.69
C SER A 101 -33.52 -8.98 5.94
N PRO A 102 -34.58 -8.14 5.84
CA PRO A 102 -35.43 -7.84 6.97
C PRO A 102 -36.41 -9.02 7.12
N ARG A 103 -35.98 -10.09 7.78
CA ARG A 103 -36.89 -11.19 8.12
C ARG A 103 -36.47 -11.89 9.41
N LEU A 104 -36.81 -11.28 10.53
CA LEU A 104 -37.44 -12.04 11.62
C LEU A 104 -38.70 -11.28 12.05
N THR A 105 -39.81 -11.86 11.60
CA THR A 105 -41.18 -11.68 12.06
C THR A 105 -41.24 -11.55 13.58
N PHE A 106 -41.57 -10.36 14.08
CA PHE A 106 -42.17 -10.24 15.40
C PHE A 106 -43.62 -10.69 15.26
N SER A 107 -43.85 -11.99 15.40
CA SER A 107 -45.20 -12.51 15.52
C SER A 107 -45.81 -11.93 16.78
N VAL A 108 -46.75 -11.00 16.57
CA VAL A 108 -47.74 -10.61 17.56
C VAL A 108 -48.39 -11.89 18.10
N ARG A 109 -48.15 -12.20 19.37
CA ARG A 109 -49.00 -13.08 20.16
C ARG A 109 -49.32 -12.34 21.45
N GLN A 110 -50.45 -11.64 21.45
CA GLN A 110 -51.15 -11.32 22.69
C GLN A 110 -51.62 -12.63 23.33
N SER A 111 -51.27 -12.84 24.60
CA SER A 111 -52.05 -13.54 25.63
C SER A 111 -51.25 -13.36 26.94
N SER A 112 -51.61 -12.38 27.78
CA SER A 112 -52.49 -12.51 28.95
C SER A 112 -51.86 -13.29 30.12
N THR A 113 -52.19 -12.85 31.35
CA THR A 113 -51.94 -13.41 32.71
C THR A 113 -50.60 -13.01 33.36
N GLU A 114 -50.53 -12.07 34.30
CA GLU A 114 -51.08 -12.01 35.68
C GLU A 114 -50.08 -12.59 36.72
N SER A 115 -49.77 -11.74 37.71
CA SER A 115 -49.23 -11.96 39.07
C SER A 115 -48.18 -13.04 39.38
N SER A 116 -47.09 -12.61 40.02
CA SER A 116 -46.86 -12.91 41.45
C SER A 116 -45.97 -11.88 42.12
#